data_AF-A0A645CB83-F1
#
_entry.id   AF-A0A645CB83-F1
#
_cell.length_a   1.000
_cell.length_b   1.000
_cell.length_c   1.000
_cell.angle_alpha   90.00
_cell.angle_beta   90.00
_cell.angle_gamma   90.00
#
_symmetry.space_group_name_H-M   'P 1'
#
loop_
_entity.id
_entity.type
_entity.pdbx_description
1 polymer ?
#
loop_
_entity_poly.entity_id
_entity_poly.type
_entity_poly.pdbx_seq_one_letter_code
_entity_poly.pdbx_strand_id
1 'polypeptide(L)'
;MGTTWSLQLANPEFRALDAVRVLVESVLQDVIAQMSNWQGDSVISRFNAAPEDSWHALPPAFSRVLAAAMQWAERSAGALDPTMGALVSLWGFGPRAEPLTPHSGQRPSEARIDAARAQCGFQRLDWTPGQARIRQPGGLQLDLCGIAKGFAVDAVVARLRH
;
A
#
# COMPACT_ATOMS: atom_id res chain seq x y z
N MET A 1 -0.28 -5.27 9.05
CA MET A 1 0.54 -6.05 8.10
C MET A 1 0.47 -7.49 8.55
N GLY A 2 -0.07 -8.42 7.76
CA GLY A 2 -0.30 -9.83 8.17
C GLY A 2 1.00 -10.65 8.31
N THR A 3 1.98 -10.14 9.04
CA THR A 3 3.31 -10.72 9.26
C THR A 3 3.89 -10.23 10.58
N THR A 4 5.05 -10.72 10.98
CA THR A 4 5.76 -10.32 12.21
C THR A 4 6.86 -9.30 11.91
N TRP A 5 7.34 -8.63 12.96
CA TRP A 5 8.52 -7.77 12.90
C TRP A 5 9.54 -8.20 13.97
N SER A 6 10.81 -7.89 13.73
CA SER A 6 11.87 -8.07 14.72
C SER A 6 12.82 -6.87 14.66
N LEU A 7 13.32 -6.45 15.81
CA LEU A 7 14.27 -5.34 15.94
C LEU A 7 15.45 -5.81 16.79
N GLN A 8 16.65 -5.56 16.28
CA GLN A 8 17.89 -5.72 17.04
C GLN A 8 18.59 -4.38 17.09
N LEU A 9 18.95 -3.92 18.28
CA LEU A 9 19.68 -2.68 18.49
C LEU A 9 20.78 -2.86 19.54
N ALA A 10 21.85 -2.09 19.40
CA ALA A 10 22.85 -1.98 20.46
C ALA A 10 22.24 -1.20 21.64
N ASN A 11 22.28 -1.79 22.84
CA ASN A 11 21.76 -1.18 24.06
C ASN A 11 22.82 -1.25 25.19
N PRO A 12 23.97 -0.58 25.02
CA PRO A 12 25.08 -0.67 25.97
C PRO A 12 24.73 -0.15 27.37
N GLU A 13 23.72 0.73 27.45
CA GLU A 13 23.23 1.32 28.70
C GLU A 13 22.06 0.53 29.33
N PHE A 14 21.70 -0.63 28.76
CA PHE A 14 20.60 -1.49 29.24
C PHE A 14 19.29 -0.73 29.52
N ARG A 15 18.97 0.26 28.67
CA ARG A 15 17.74 1.05 28.77
C ARG A 15 16.52 0.15 28.57
N ALA A 16 15.44 0.44 29.29
CA ALA A 16 14.18 -0.26 29.13
C ALA A 16 13.64 -0.08 27.70
N LEU A 17 13.14 -1.16 27.10
CA LEU A 17 12.75 -1.20 25.68
C LEU A 17 11.25 -0.97 25.44
N ASP A 18 10.46 -0.74 26.48
CA ASP A 18 9.01 -0.54 26.33
C ASP A 18 8.70 0.70 25.48
N ALA A 19 9.41 1.81 25.71
CA ALA A 19 9.28 3.02 24.90
C ALA A 19 9.68 2.78 23.44
N VAL A 20 10.71 1.95 23.20
CA VAL A 20 11.16 1.57 21.86
C VAL A 20 10.07 0.74 21.17
N ARG A 21 9.50 -0.25 21.86
CA ARG A 21 8.40 -1.07 21.34
C ARG A 21 7.20 -0.22 20.96
N VAL A 22 6.74 0.66 21.87
CA VAL A 22 5.60 1.55 21.62
C VAL A 22 5.86 2.45 20.42
N LEU A 23 7.07 2.99 20.28
CA LEU A 23 7.46 3.81 19.13
C LEU A 23 7.42 3.01 17.83
N VAL A 24 7.99 1.81 17.80
CA VAL A 24 7.95 0.93 16.61
C VAL A 24 6.51 0.62 16.24
N GLU A 25 5.71 0.17 17.20
CA GLU A 25 4.30 -0.18 16.98
C GLU A 25 3.51 1.01 16.46
N SER A 26 3.70 2.21 17.01
CA SER A 26 3.06 3.44 16.51
C SER A 26 3.37 3.69 15.04
N VAL A 27 4.65 3.59 14.63
CA VAL A 27 5.05 3.80 13.24
C VAL A 27 4.43 2.74 12.32
N LEU A 28 4.42 1.47 12.75
CA LEU A 28 3.81 0.40 11.97
C LEU A 28 2.29 0.60 11.84
N GLN A 29 1.61 1.08 12.88
CA GLN A 29 0.19 1.40 12.83
C GLN A 29 -0.10 2.57 11.87
N ASP A 30 0.73 3.61 11.85
CA ASP A 30 0.58 4.71 10.89
C ASP A 30 0.69 4.24 9.43
N VAL A 31 1.62 3.32 9.15
CA VAL A 31 1.76 2.70 7.83
C VAL A 31 0.52 1.86 7.49
N ILE A 32 0.02 1.07 8.44
CA ILE A 32 -1.17 0.23 8.26
C ILE A 32 -2.41 1.10 7.98
N ALA A 33 -2.63 2.15 8.78
CA ALA A 33 -3.74 3.08 8.63
C ALA A 33 -3.74 3.81 7.28
N GLN A 34 -2.57 3.94 6.63
CA GLN A 34 -2.47 4.58 5.33
C GLN A 34 -2.50 3.59 4.16
N MET A 35 -1.82 2.45 4.27
CA MET A 35 -1.42 1.63 3.11
C MET A 35 -1.94 0.19 3.18
N SER A 36 -2.79 -0.16 4.15
CA SER A 36 -3.37 -1.50 4.24
C SER A 36 -4.63 -1.64 3.40
N ASN A 37 -4.57 -2.40 2.31
CA ASN A 37 -5.75 -2.79 1.52
C ASN A 37 -6.75 -3.64 2.33
N TRP A 38 -6.33 -4.21 3.47
CA TRP A 38 -7.17 -5.07 4.32
C TRP A 38 -7.96 -4.29 5.37
N GLN A 39 -7.58 -3.04 5.62
CA GLN A 39 -8.26 -2.19 6.58
C GLN A 39 -9.20 -1.24 5.81
N GLY A 40 -10.51 -1.42 5.98
CA GLY A 40 -11.51 -0.73 5.15
C GLY A 40 -11.48 0.79 5.27
N ASP A 41 -11.08 1.31 6.44
CA ASP A 41 -10.93 2.74 6.70
C ASP A 41 -9.54 3.29 6.39
N SER A 42 -8.61 2.49 5.82
CA SER A 42 -7.28 3.00 5.45
C SER A 42 -7.34 3.99 4.29
N VAL A 43 -6.33 4.86 4.17
CA VAL A 43 -6.26 5.83 3.05
C VAL A 43 -6.32 5.13 1.69
N ILE A 44 -5.55 4.04 1.51
CA ILE A 44 -5.54 3.28 0.25
C ILE A 44 -6.89 2.62 -0.05
N SER A 45 -7.55 2.05 0.96
CA SER A 45 -8.85 1.39 0.78
C SER A 45 -9.93 2.39 0.40
N ARG A 46 -9.94 3.58 1.04
CA ARG A 46 -10.87 4.66 0.70
C ARG A 46 -10.66 5.16 -0.73
N PHE A 47 -9.41 5.34 -1.16
CA PHE A 47 -9.11 5.72 -2.55
C PHE A 47 -9.59 4.66 -3.56
N ASN A 48 -9.31 3.38 -3.28
CA ASN A 48 -9.67 2.26 -4.17
C ASN A 48 -11.19 2.06 -4.30
N ALA A 49 -11.96 2.38 -3.26
CA ALA A 49 -13.41 2.28 -3.25
C ALA A 49 -14.11 3.57 -3.74
N ALA A 50 -13.35 4.63 -4.02
CA ALA A 50 -13.92 5.93 -4.31
C ALA A 50 -14.54 6.00 -5.70
N PRO A 51 -15.56 6.86 -5.90
CA PRO A 51 -16.10 7.12 -7.23
C PRO A 51 -15.08 7.81 -8.12
N GLU A 52 -15.26 7.68 -9.42
CA GLU A 52 -14.54 8.45 -10.43
C GLU A 52 -14.61 9.95 -10.13
N ASP A 53 -13.53 10.67 -10.45
CA ASP A 53 -13.38 12.12 -10.32
C ASP A 53 -13.40 12.68 -8.89
N SER A 54 -13.36 11.81 -7.88
CA SER A 54 -13.16 12.22 -6.51
C SER A 54 -11.69 12.50 -6.18
N TRP A 55 -11.45 13.52 -5.35
CA TRP A 55 -10.13 13.89 -4.86
C TRP A 55 -9.93 13.42 -3.42
N HIS A 56 -8.75 12.84 -3.15
CA HIS A 56 -8.41 12.25 -1.85
C HIS A 56 -7.12 12.85 -1.32
N ALA A 57 -7.13 13.26 -0.05
CA ALA A 57 -5.92 13.73 0.61
C ALA A 57 -4.92 12.57 0.78
N LEU A 58 -3.66 12.84 0.46
CA LEU A 58 -2.54 11.93 0.65
C LEU A 58 -1.67 12.41 1.80
N PRO A 59 -1.61 11.67 2.92
CA PRO A 59 -0.67 11.99 3.97
C PRO A 59 0.78 11.89 3.47
N PRO A 60 1.74 12.57 4.13
CA PRO A 60 3.12 12.64 3.65
C PRO A 60 3.80 11.28 3.48
N ALA A 61 3.54 10.33 4.37
CA ALA A 61 4.09 8.97 4.26
C ALA A 61 3.55 8.24 3.02
N PHE A 62 2.22 8.27 2.80
CA PHE A 62 1.62 7.77 1.56
C PHE A 62 2.23 8.41 0.32
N SER A 63 2.30 9.74 0.27
CA SER A 63 2.85 10.49 -0.87
C SER A 63 4.29 10.07 -1.20
N ARG A 64 5.14 9.87 -0.18
CA ARG A 64 6.51 9.37 -0.36
C ARG A 64 6.56 7.95 -0.94
N VAL A 65 5.71 7.06 -0.45
CA VAL A 65 5.66 5.67 -0.94
C VAL A 65 5.12 5.61 -2.36
N LEU A 66 4.07 6.37 -2.67
CA LEU A 66 3.53 6.48 -4.03
C LEU A 66 4.58 7.06 -4.99
N ALA A 67 5.33 8.09 -4.60
CA ALA A 67 6.42 8.64 -5.41
C ALA A 67 7.44 7.56 -5.78
N ALA A 68 7.89 6.79 -4.78
CA ALA A 68 8.86 5.71 -5.01
C ALA A 68 8.28 4.60 -5.90
N ALA A 69 7.01 4.23 -5.71
CA ALA A 69 6.35 3.22 -6.53
C ALA A 69 6.22 3.67 -8.00
N MET A 70 5.82 4.92 -8.24
CA MET A 70 5.75 5.51 -9.58
C MET A 70 7.12 5.56 -10.26
N GLN A 71 8.16 5.97 -9.52
CA GLN A 71 9.53 5.98 -10.04
C GLN A 71 9.98 4.58 -10.48
N TRP A 72 9.69 3.55 -9.69
CA TRP A 72 10.03 2.18 -10.07
C TRP A 72 9.17 1.64 -11.20
N ALA A 73 7.91 2.05 -11.29
CA ALA A 73 7.05 1.70 -12.42
C ALA A 73 7.58 2.23 -13.74
N GLU A 74 8.01 3.49 -13.77
CA GLU A 74 8.67 4.08 -14.94
C GLU A 74 9.99 3.38 -15.28
N ARG A 75 10.89 3.23 -14.29
CA ARG A 75 12.22 2.64 -14.52
C ARG A 75 12.18 1.19 -14.94
N SER A 76 11.13 0.46 -14.55
CA SER A 76 10.95 -0.95 -14.88
C SER A 76 10.05 -1.19 -16.09
N ALA A 77 9.65 -0.11 -16.80
CA ALA A 77 8.69 -0.18 -17.90
C ALA A 77 7.39 -0.92 -17.54
N GLY A 78 6.91 -0.71 -16.31
CA GLY A 78 5.67 -1.31 -15.79
C GLY A 78 5.81 -2.74 -15.26
N ALA A 79 7.02 -3.30 -15.16
CA ALA A 79 7.20 -4.60 -14.50
C ALA A 79 6.86 -4.53 -12.99
N LEU A 80 7.05 -3.36 -12.38
CA LEU A 80 6.44 -2.97 -11.10
C LEU A 80 5.31 -1.98 -11.43
N ASP A 81 4.11 -2.20 -10.92
CA ASP A 81 3.00 -1.26 -11.13
C ASP A 81 2.14 -1.18 -9.85
N PRO A 82 2.08 0.00 -9.18
CA PRO A 82 1.28 0.18 -7.96
C PRO A 82 -0.23 0.12 -8.21
N THR A 83 -0.70 0.01 -9.45
CA THR A 83 -2.13 0.03 -9.83
C THR A 83 -2.69 -1.36 -10.13
N MET A 84 -1.93 -2.43 -9.85
CA MET A 84 -2.36 -3.81 -10.07
C MET A 84 -3.36 -4.34 -9.05
N GLY A 85 -3.92 -3.50 -8.16
CA GLY A 85 -4.79 -3.94 -7.06
C GLY A 85 -5.99 -4.76 -7.52
N ALA A 86 -6.58 -4.43 -8.67
CA ALA A 86 -7.70 -5.17 -9.25
C ALA A 86 -7.29 -6.60 -9.67
N LEU A 87 -6.13 -6.75 -10.30
CA LEU A 87 -5.57 -8.05 -10.67
C LEU A 87 -5.18 -8.86 -9.42
N VAL A 88 -4.48 -8.25 -8.47
CA VAL A 88 -4.09 -8.91 -7.20
C VAL A 88 -5.33 -9.45 -6.47
N SER A 89 -6.41 -8.66 -6.39
CA SER A 89 -7.66 -9.05 -5.77
C SER A 89 -8.39 -10.14 -6.55
N LEU A 90 -8.40 -10.07 -7.89
CA LEU A 90 -9.00 -11.09 -8.76
C LEU A 90 -8.37 -12.47 -8.54
N TRP A 91 -7.06 -12.53 -8.33
CA TRP A 91 -6.32 -13.76 -8.03
C TRP A 91 -6.37 -14.15 -6.54
N GLY A 92 -7.15 -13.44 -5.72
CA GLY A 92 -7.38 -13.79 -4.32
C GLY A 92 -6.25 -13.46 -3.36
N PHE A 93 -5.25 -12.69 -3.80
CA PHE A 93 -4.13 -12.20 -2.98
C PHE A 93 -4.41 -10.86 -2.30
N GLY A 94 -5.47 -10.18 -2.72
CA GLY A 94 -5.97 -8.94 -2.12
C GLY A 94 -7.17 -9.15 -1.19
N PRO A 95 -7.68 -8.06 -0.58
CA PRO A 95 -8.95 -8.08 0.15
C PRO A 95 -10.08 -8.57 -0.77
N ARG A 96 -11.04 -9.30 -0.21
CA ARG A 96 -12.20 -9.82 -0.95
C ARG A 96 -13.46 -9.04 -0.57
N ALA A 97 -14.33 -8.84 -1.54
CA ALA A 97 -15.68 -8.36 -1.28
C ALA A 97 -16.45 -9.30 -0.34
N GLU A 98 -16.19 -10.61 -0.44
CA GLU A 98 -16.72 -11.64 0.45
C GLU A 98 -15.57 -12.39 1.16
N PRO A 99 -15.05 -11.89 2.28
CA PRO A 99 -13.91 -12.49 2.97
C PRO A 99 -14.16 -13.90 3.50
N LEU A 100 -15.43 -14.24 3.78
CA LEU A 100 -15.84 -15.54 4.29
C LEU A 100 -16.00 -16.60 3.19
N THR A 101 -16.05 -16.18 1.92
CA THR A 101 -16.16 -17.09 0.79
C THR A 101 -14.79 -17.71 0.49
N PRO A 102 -14.66 -19.05 0.52
CA PRO A 102 -13.40 -19.72 0.21
C PRO A 102 -12.90 -19.33 -1.17
N HIS A 103 -11.58 -19.23 -1.32
CA HIS A 103 -11.04 -19.04 -2.66
C HIS A 103 -11.31 -20.30 -3.47
N SER A 104 -11.81 -20.17 -4.70
CA SER A 104 -11.94 -21.34 -5.57
C SER A 104 -10.58 -21.95 -5.91
N GLY A 105 -9.49 -21.16 -5.83
CA GLY A 105 -8.16 -21.57 -6.30
C GLY A 105 -8.10 -21.77 -7.83
N GLN A 106 -9.21 -21.50 -8.52
CA GLN A 106 -9.33 -21.66 -9.95
C GLN A 106 -8.85 -20.39 -10.65
N ARG A 107 -8.18 -20.57 -11.79
CA ARG A 107 -7.81 -19.47 -12.66
C ARG A 107 -9.07 -18.68 -13.05
N PRO A 108 -9.09 -17.34 -12.89
CA PRO A 108 -10.17 -16.50 -13.39
C PRO A 108 -10.34 -16.66 -14.91
N SER A 109 -11.56 -16.46 -15.43
CA SER A 109 -11.78 -16.48 -16.87
C SER A 109 -11.03 -15.35 -17.56
N GLU A 110 -10.65 -15.55 -18.83
CA GLU A 110 -9.90 -14.55 -19.60
C GLU A 110 -10.63 -13.19 -19.65
N ALA A 111 -11.95 -13.20 -19.84
CA ALA A 111 -12.77 -11.99 -19.81
C ALA A 111 -12.66 -11.21 -18.48
N ARG A 112 -12.53 -11.91 -17.33
CA ARG A 112 -12.33 -11.25 -16.03
C ARG A 112 -10.91 -10.71 -15.88
N ILE A 113 -9.92 -11.43 -16.41
CA ILE A 113 -8.53 -10.99 -16.44
C ILE A 113 -8.40 -9.70 -17.27
N ASP A 114 -8.99 -9.68 -18.47
CA ASP A 114 -8.98 -8.52 -19.36
C ASP A 114 -9.69 -7.31 -18.74
N ALA A 115 -10.85 -7.53 -18.11
CA ALA A 115 -11.58 -6.48 -17.40
C ALA A 115 -10.77 -5.88 -16.23
N ALA A 116 -10.07 -6.70 -15.44
CA ALA A 116 -9.20 -6.23 -14.37
C ALA A 116 -7.95 -5.54 -14.91
N ARG A 117 -7.37 -6.05 -16.01
CA ARG A 117 -6.21 -5.44 -16.67
C ARG A 117 -6.53 -4.05 -17.21
N ALA A 118 -7.73 -3.85 -17.76
CA ALA A 118 -8.18 -2.55 -18.24
C ALA A 118 -8.30 -1.49 -17.12
N GLN A 119 -8.43 -1.92 -15.87
CA GLN A 119 -8.45 -1.04 -14.69
C GLN A 119 -7.04 -0.69 -14.18
N CYS A 120 -6.00 -1.39 -14.64
CA CYS A 120 -4.61 -1.14 -14.27
C CYS A 120 -3.98 -0.07 -15.19
N GLY A 121 -2.74 0.31 -14.88
CA GLY A 121 -1.91 1.23 -15.65
C GLY A 121 -1.56 2.47 -14.85
N PHE A 122 -0.35 2.51 -14.29
CA PHE A 122 0.15 3.64 -13.51
C PHE A 122 0.12 4.99 -14.26
N GLN A 123 0.14 4.98 -15.59
CA GLN A 123 0.04 6.20 -16.42
C GLN A 123 -1.34 6.87 -16.32
N ARG A 124 -2.36 6.17 -15.82
CA ARG A 124 -3.71 6.73 -15.60
C ARG A 124 -3.79 7.58 -14.34
N LEU A 125 -2.80 7.49 -13.44
CA LEU A 125 -2.77 8.31 -12.24
C LEU A 125 -2.43 9.76 -12.60
N ASP A 126 -3.39 10.64 -12.40
CA ASP A 126 -3.20 12.09 -12.44
C ASP A 126 -2.64 12.56 -11.07
N TRP A 127 -1.34 12.35 -10.89
CA TRP A 127 -0.61 12.70 -9.67
C TRP A 127 0.87 12.93 -9.93
N THR A 128 1.46 13.90 -9.23
CA THR A 128 2.91 14.16 -9.26
C THR A 128 3.53 14.15 -7.86
N PRO A 129 4.83 13.80 -7.72
CA PRO A 129 5.52 13.80 -6.45
C PRO A 129 5.35 15.11 -5.67
N GLY A 130 5.00 15.01 -4.40
CA GLY A 130 4.78 16.17 -3.51
C GLY A 130 3.35 16.71 -3.51
N GLN A 131 2.46 16.26 -4.41
CA GLN A 131 1.04 16.61 -4.30
C GLN A 131 0.41 15.94 -3.08
N ALA A 132 -0.27 16.75 -2.27
CA ALA A 132 -0.99 16.33 -1.06
C ALA A 132 -2.38 15.73 -1.35
N ARG A 133 -2.75 15.57 -2.62
CA ARG A 133 -4.00 14.94 -3.03
C ARG A 133 -3.85 14.18 -4.33
N ILE A 134 -4.70 13.18 -4.55
CA ILE A 134 -4.78 12.36 -5.76
C ILE A 134 -6.22 12.28 -6.24
N ARG A 135 -6.42 12.24 -7.56
CA ARG A 135 -7.73 12.01 -8.18
C ARG A 135 -7.91 10.51 -8.46
N GLN A 136 -9.11 9.99 -8.21
CA GLN A 136 -9.49 8.63 -8.64
C GLN A 136 -9.97 8.70 -10.10
N PRO A 137 -9.21 8.18 -11.09
CA PRO A 137 -9.56 8.27 -12.51
C PRO A 137 -10.64 7.26 -12.95
N GLY A 138 -11.22 6.50 -12.01
CA GLY A 138 -12.26 5.51 -12.27
C GLY A 138 -11.72 4.08 -12.26
N GLY A 139 -12.20 3.30 -11.28
CA GLY A 139 -11.92 1.86 -11.16
C GLY A 139 -10.46 1.49 -10.86
N LEU A 140 -9.56 2.47 -10.71
CA LEU A 140 -8.14 2.20 -10.45
C LEU A 140 -7.93 1.82 -8.99
N GLN A 141 -7.24 0.69 -8.77
CA GLN A 141 -6.97 0.18 -7.44
C GLN A 141 -5.47 0.14 -7.17
N LEU A 142 -5.04 0.93 -6.18
CA LEU A 142 -3.68 0.94 -5.69
C LEU A 142 -3.39 -0.29 -4.82
N ASP A 143 -2.19 -0.84 -4.98
CA ASP A 143 -1.58 -1.82 -4.10
C ASP A 143 -0.11 -1.45 -3.87
N LEU A 144 0.22 -1.12 -2.62
CA LEU A 144 1.57 -0.73 -2.20
C LEU A 144 2.29 -1.86 -1.43
N CYS A 145 1.75 -3.09 -1.42
CA CYS A 145 2.29 -4.23 -0.65
C CYS A 145 3.74 -4.58 -0.99
N GLY A 146 4.18 -4.28 -2.23
CA GLY A 146 5.53 -4.50 -2.74
C GLY A 146 6.58 -3.51 -2.23
N ILE A 147 6.18 -2.38 -1.64
CA ILE A 147 7.11 -1.32 -1.22
C ILE A 147 6.84 -0.76 0.19
N ALA A 148 5.59 -0.82 0.69
CA ALA A 148 5.20 -0.24 1.97
C ALA A 148 5.97 -0.83 3.18
N LYS A 149 6.35 -2.12 3.12
CA LYS A 149 7.11 -2.77 4.21
C LYS A 149 8.54 -2.23 4.30
N GLY A 150 9.18 -1.97 3.16
CA GLY A 150 10.50 -1.34 3.11
C GLY A 150 10.45 0.06 3.70
N PHE A 151 9.43 0.85 3.32
CA PHE A 151 9.19 2.15 3.92
C PHE A 151 8.96 2.09 5.44
N ALA A 152 8.22 1.09 5.94
CA ALA A 152 8.00 0.92 7.37
C ALA A 152 9.32 0.72 8.14
N VAL A 153 10.26 -0.06 7.58
CA VAL A 153 11.61 -0.22 8.14
C VAL A 153 12.34 1.12 8.16
N ASP A 154 12.35 1.84 7.05
CA ASP A 154 13.01 3.16 6.97
C ASP A 154 12.42 4.16 7.96
N ALA A 155 11.09 4.17 8.11
CA ALA A 155 10.38 5.04 9.03
C ALA A 155 10.71 4.72 10.50
N VAL A 156 10.77 3.44 10.85
CA VAL A 156 11.17 3.00 12.20
C VAL A 156 12.61 3.42 12.49
N VAL A 157 13.54 3.15 11.57
CA VAL A 157 14.95 3.54 11.74
C VAL A 157 15.10 5.06 11.89
N ALA A 158 14.37 5.85 11.09
CA ALA A 158 14.39 7.30 11.21
C ALA A 158 13.90 7.76 12.59
N ARG A 159 12.83 7.16 13.12
CA ARG A 159 12.26 7.53 14.43
C ARG A 159 13.12 7.09 15.61
N LEU A 160 13.94 6.05 15.49
CA LEU A 160 14.86 5.60 16.53
C LEU A 160 16.17 6.41 16.61
N ARG A 161 16.48 7.21 15.57
CA ARG A 161 17.66 8.09 15.54
C ARG A 161 17.43 9.45 16.22
N HIS A 162 16.18 9.76 16.58
CA HIS A 162 15.75 11.00 17.23
C HIS A 162 15.32 10.71 18.66
#